data_AF-A0A940VQA5-F1
#
_entry.id   AF-A0A940VQA5-F1
#
_cell.length_a   1.000
_cell.length_b   1.000
_cell.length_c   1.000
_cell.angle_alpha   90.00
_cell.angle_beta   90.00
_cell.angle_gamma   90.00
#
_symmetry.space_group_name_H-M   'P 1'
#
loop_
_entity.id
_entity.type
_entity.pdbx_description
1 polymer ?
#
loop_
_entity_poly.entity_id
_entity_poly.type
_entity_poly.pdbx_seq_one_letter_code
_entity_poly.pdbx_strand_id
1 'polypeptide(L)'
;MNVYQGVESMTGIIAQLIALVSYGNEFFATGNIANDYFPANSTFTYCNTADFRIIRKRFLSSEKKESVVAENPLEWFRWLKVNGCQRLRLSYKGSDDTAIARDYKLAGFVGGGGTWLLEAVYPKHRDCWANRWEVNRRNADDRKIWSVNYRRIMAKQPIYDASFDIRKAAENLEEALIQISSFARRQHLNNGIAWAGIFEQARQIMRNQTLRSDYFHQDLIVNKNYSLLAQKTIFSAASAWVFGGMGSWNDLGFESEKDQLRYEDLSAQLYKAIIEATITVINSY
;
A
#
# COMPACT_ATOMS: atom_id res chain seq x y z
N MET A 1 -6.72 -24.88 7.35
CA MET A 1 -6.32 -24.09 8.54
C MET A 1 -5.85 -22.75 8.02
N ASN A 2 -6.68 -21.71 8.12
CA ASN A 2 -6.41 -20.39 7.52
C ASN A 2 -5.25 -19.72 8.25
N VAL A 3 -4.20 -19.37 7.53
CA VAL A 3 -2.95 -18.77 8.04
C VAL A 3 -3.12 -17.28 8.40
N TYR A 4 -4.36 -16.76 8.43
CA TYR A 4 -4.68 -15.34 8.58
C TYR A 4 -5.26 -14.96 9.96
N GLN A 5 -5.14 -15.81 10.98
CA GLN A 5 -5.52 -15.42 12.34
C GLN A 5 -4.36 -14.73 13.06
N GLY A 6 -4.29 -13.42 12.89
CA GLY A 6 -3.41 -12.53 13.64
C GLY A 6 -3.41 -11.15 13.00
N VAL A 7 -4.11 -10.20 13.63
CA VAL A 7 -4.20 -8.75 13.33
C VAL A 7 -3.87 -8.40 11.88
N GLU A 8 -4.90 -8.34 11.03
CA GLU A 8 -4.74 -8.00 9.61
C GLU A 8 -3.98 -6.67 9.46
N SER A 9 -2.82 -6.73 8.81
CA SER A 9 -2.03 -5.58 8.41
C SER A 9 -2.45 -5.12 7.02
N MET A 10 -2.05 -3.90 6.63
CA MET A 10 -2.09 -3.44 5.24
C MET A 10 -1.71 -4.53 4.24
N THR A 11 -2.41 -4.60 3.10
CA THR A 11 -2.18 -5.65 2.10
C THR A 11 -0.71 -5.67 1.65
N GLY A 12 -0.18 -6.87 1.38
CA GLY A 12 1.21 -7.04 0.92
C GLY A 12 1.54 -6.24 -0.35
N ILE A 13 0.55 -6.00 -1.21
CA ILE A 13 0.69 -5.15 -2.41
C ILE A 13 1.03 -3.72 -2.01
N ILE A 14 0.22 -3.10 -1.14
CA ILE A 14 0.42 -1.71 -0.74
C ILE A 14 1.69 -1.59 0.10
N ALA A 15 1.95 -2.54 1.02
CA ALA A 15 3.17 -2.55 1.82
C ALA A 15 4.44 -2.59 0.95
N GLN A 16 4.49 -3.46 -0.07
CA GLN A 16 5.63 -3.56 -0.99
C GLN A 16 5.79 -2.30 -1.86
N LEU A 17 4.69 -1.69 -2.30
CA LEU A 17 4.72 -0.41 -3.02
C LEU A 17 5.29 0.72 -2.16
N ILE A 18 4.87 0.81 -0.90
CA ILE A 18 5.39 1.78 0.07
C ILE A 18 6.90 1.60 0.23
N ALA A 19 7.36 0.36 0.48
CA ALA A 19 8.77 0.07 0.66
C ALA A 19 9.59 0.39 -0.61
N LEU A 20 9.08 0.08 -1.80
CA LEU A 20 9.72 0.43 -3.07
C LEU A 20 9.93 1.94 -3.24
N VAL A 21 8.92 2.75 -2.91
CA VAL A 21 9.06 4.22 -2.99
C VAL A 21 10.03 4.72 -1.92
N SER A 22 9.88 4.27 -0.68
CA SER A 22 10.66 4.75 0.46
C SER A 22 12.15 4.47 0.31
N TYR A 23 12.50 3.21 0.03
CA TYR A 23 13.90 2.79 -0.13
C TYR A 23 14.48 3.25 -1.48
N GLY A 24 13.65 3.33 -2.52
CA GLY A 24 14.07 3.88 -3.80
C GLY A 24 14.48 5.35 -3.68
N ASN A 25 13.68 6.17 -3.00
CA ASN A 25 13.98 7.59 -2.79
C ASN A 25 15.24 7.79 -1.94
N GLU A 26 15.45 6.99 -0.89
CA GLU A 26 16.71 6.98 -0.14
C GLU A 26 17.92 6.71 -1.06
N PHE A 27 17.80 5.73 -1.96
CA PHE A 27 18.85 5.41 -2.92
C PHE A 27 19.09 6.52 -3.96
N PHE A 28 18.03 7.19 -4.43
CA PHE A 28 18.20 8.32 -5.35
C PHE A 28 18.91 9.49 -4.66
N ALA A 29 18.55 9.78 -3.41
CA ALA A 29 19.13 10.85 -2.61
C ALA A 29 20.60 10.57 -2.22
N THR A 30 20.92 9.36 -1.78
CA THR A 30 22.23 9.04 -1.18
C THR A 30 23.17 8.25 -2.08
N GLY A 31 22.63 7.51 -3.06
CA GLY A 31 23.37 6.52 -3.83
C GLY A 31 23.62 5.20 -3.11
N ASN A 32 23.20 5.06 -1.85
CA ASN A 32 23.37 3.86 -1.05
C ASN A 32 22.07 3.05 -1.00
N ILE A 33 22.18 1.74 -1.16
CA ILE A 33 21.08 0.80 -0.95
C ILE A 33 21.33 0.12 0.39
N ALA A 34 20.31 0.07 1.26
CA ALA A 34 20.41 -0.68 2.50
C ALA A 34 20.60 -2.18 2.20
N ASN A 35 21.66 -2.79 2.74
CA ASN A 35 22.03 -4.17 2.44
C ASN A 35 20.95 -5.19 2.84
N ASP A 36 20.08 -4.82 3.77
CA ASP A 36 18.96 -5.60 4.29
C ASP A 36 17.64 -5.30 3.57
N TYR A 37 17.60 -4.44 2.55
CA TYR A 37 16.35 -4.12 1.86
C TYR A 37 15.81 -5.31 1.05
N PHE A 38 16.62 -5.94 0.19
CA PHE A 38 16.16 -7.07 -0.61
C PHE A 38 17.15 -8.25 -0.52
N PRO A 39 16.69 -9.48 -0.27
CA PRO A 39 15.28 -9.91 -0.10
C PRO A 39 14.77 -9.86 1.36
N ALA A 40 15.53 -9.27 2.28
CA ALA A 40 15.27 -9.41 3.72
C ALA A 40 14.12 -8.52 4.24
N ASN A 41 13.75 -7.45 3.55
CA ASN A 41 12.64 -6.61 3.99
C ASN A 41 11.33 -7.41 4.06
N SER A 42 10.57 -7.19 5.14
CA SER A 42 9.38 -7.97 5.47
C SER A 42 8.30 -7.95 4.38
N THR A 43 8.28 -6.94 3.52
CA THR A 43 7.35 -6.83 2.38
C THR A 43 7.64 -7.83 1.24
N PHE A 44 8.77 -8.53 1.28
CA PHE A 44 9.14 -9.60 0.34
C PHE A 44 9.06 -11.01 0.95
N THR A 45 8.67 -11.15 2.23
CA THR A 45 8.69 -12.43 2.98
C THR A 45 8.09 -13.61 2.21
N TYR A 46 6.94 -13.40 1.57
CA TYR A 46 6.19 -14.44 0.84
C TYR A 46 6.40 -14.41 -0.68
N CYS A 47 7.31 -13.57 -1.18
CA CYS A 47 7.61 -13.42 -2.59
C CYS A 47 8.79 -14.32 -2.99
N ASN A 48 8.64 -15.08 -4.07
CA ASN A 48 9.77 -15.76 -4.71
C ASN A 48 10.44 -14.88 -5.77
N THR A 49 9.70 -14.00 -6.44
CA THR A 49 10.23 -13.06 -7.43
C THR A 49 9.61 -11.67 -7.27
N ALA A 50 10.38 -10.64 -7.64
CA ALA A 50 9.96 -9.25 -7.69
C ALA A 50 10.69 -8.55 -8.85
N ASP A 51 10.24 -8.79 -10.07
CA ASP A 51 10.92 -8.34 -11.30
C ASP A 51 10.23 -7.12 -11.95
N PHE A 52 10.95 -6.43 -12.84
CA PHE A 52 10.48 -5.21 -13.49
C PHE A 52 10.55 -5.33 -15.00
N ARG A 53 9.46 -4.96 -15.69
CA ARG A 53 9.29 -5.21 -17.11
C ARG A 53 8.83 -3.98 -17.88
N ILE A 54 9.25 -3.91 -19.13
CA ILE A 54 8.75 -2.94 -20.11
C ILE A 54 8.24 -3.65 -21.36
N ILE A 55 7.29 -3.01 -22.05
CA ILE A 55 6.84 -3.47 -23.36
C ILE A 55 7.70 -2.80 -24.43
N ARG A 56 8.36 -3.59 -25.28
CA ARG A 56 9.10 -3.13 -26.46
C ARG A 56 8.34 -3.51 -27.73
N LYS A 57 8.30 -2.60 -28.71
CA LYS A 57 7.92 -2.95 -30.09
C LYS A 57 9.09 -3.69 -30.73
N ARG A 58 8.83 -4.83 -31.38
CA ARG A 58 9.85 -5.52 -32.16
C ARG A 58 10.03 -4.77 -33.48
N PHE A 59 11.28 -4.44 -33.85
CA PHE A 59 11.56 -3.82 -35.15
C PHE A 59 11.07 -4.81 -36.23
N LEU A 60 10.14 -4.37 -37.10
CA LEU A 60 9.46 -5.13 -38.16
C LEU A 60 8.25 -6.03 -37.77
N SER A 61 7.75 -6.01 -36.53
CA SER A 61 6.51 -6.72 -36.16
C SER A 61 5.59 -5.87 -35.29
N SER A 62 4.27 -6.02 -35.46
CA SER A 62 3.25 -5.43 -34.58
C SER A 62 3.21 -6.11 -33.21
N GLU A 63 3.91 -7.23 -33.02
CA GLU A 63 4.01 -7.93 -31.75
C GLU A 63 4.77 -7.11 -30.70
N LYS A 64 4.07 -6.86 -29.59
CA LYS A 64 4.61 -6.28 -28.37
C LYS A 64 5.28 -7.39 -27.56
N LYS A 65 6.59 -7.30 -27.34
CA LYS A 65 7.31 -8.22 -26.46
C LYS A 65 7.57 -7.58 -25.11
N GLU A 66 7.16 -8.26 -24.05
CA GLU A 66 7.54 -7.90 -22.69
C GLU A 66 9.02 -8.27 -22.45
N SER A 67 9.79 -7.36 -21.87
CA SER A 67 11.22 -7.55 -21.59
C SER A 67 11.50 -7.16 -20.14
N VAL A 68 12.21 -8.02 -19.42
CA VAL A 68 12.71 -7.74 -18.07
C VAL A 68 13.82 -6.69 -18.17
N VAL A 69 13.74 -5.65 -17.34
CA VAL A 69 14.75 -4.60 -17.22
C VAL A 69 15.54 -4.69 -15.91
N ALA A 70 14.98 -5.39 -14.92
CA ALA A 70 15.63 -5.70 -13.65
C ALA A 70 14.98 -6.95 -13.03
N GLU A 71 15.79 -7.85 -12.49
CA GLU A 71 15.32 -9.10 -11.87
C GLU A 71 14.91 -8.92 -10.40
N ASN A 72 15.26 -7.77 -9.81
CA ASN A 72 14.97 -7.43 -8.41
C ASN A 72 14.87 -5.90 -8.20
N PRO A 73 14.34 -5.44 -7.05
CA PRO A 73 14.24 -4.02 -6.73
C PRO A 73 15.56 -3.25 -6.75
N LEU A 74 16.67 -3.87 -6.34
CA LEU A 74 17.98 -3.19 -6.28
C LEU A 74 18.49 -2.86 -7.68
N GLU A 75 18.38 -3.81 -8.59
CA GLU A 75 18.68 -3.61 -10.01
C GLU A 75 17.76 -2.57 -10.63
N TRP A 76 16.47 -2.58 -10.28
CA TRP A 76 15.52 -1.60 -10.80
C TRP A 76 15.84 -0.19 -10.35
N PHE A 77 16.20 0.02 -9.08
CA PHE A 77 16.64 1.32 -8.59
C PHE A 77 17.87 1.82 -9.36
N ARG A 78 18.88 0.97 -9.57
CA ARG A 78 20.05 1.32 -10.39
C ARG A 78 19.67 1.65 -11.83
N TRP A 79 18.80 0.83 -12.44
CA TRP A 79 18.30 1.05 -13.79
C TRP A 79 17.59 2.40 -13.90
N LEU A 80 16.70 2.73 -12.97
CA LEU A 80 16.00 4.02 -12.91
C LEU A 80 16.97 5.19 -12.79
N LYS A 81 17.96 5.11 -11.89
CA LYS A 81 18.95 6.16 -11.66
C LYS A 81 19.80 6.43 -12.90
N VAL A 82 20.27 5.37 -13.57
CA VAL A 82 21.02 5.48 -14.85
C VAL A 82 20.16 6.12 -15.95
N ASN A 83 18.85 5.88 -15.95
CA ASN A 83 17.92 6.49 -16.91
C ASN A 83 17.46 7.90 -16.51
N GLY A 84 18.03 8.50 -15.45
CA GLY A 84 17.74 9.87 -15.03
C GLY A 84 16.47 10.04 -14.19
N CYS A 85 15.96 8.96 -13.59
CA CYS A 85 14.88 9.05 -12.62
C CYS A 85 15.37 9.82 -11.38
N GLN A 86 14.58 10.78 -10.91
CA GLN A 86 14.90 11.63 -9.77
C GLN A 86 14.28 11.13 -8.47
N ARG A 87 13.10 10.52 -8.57
CA ARG A 87 12.36 9.96 -7.43
C ARG A 87 11.25 9.02 -7.90
N LEU A 88 10.77 8.22 -6.97
CA LEU A 88 9.53 7.49 -7.06
C LEU A 88 8.41 8.23 -6.32
N ARG A 89 7.18 8.04 -6.79
CA ARG A 89 5.95 8.41 -6.09
C ARG A 89 4.98 7.22 -6.08
N LEU A 90 4.11 7.20 -5.09
CA LEU A 90 2.95 6.34 -5.02
C LEU A 90 1.71 7.09 -5.50
N SER A 91 0.89 6.45 -6.32
CA SER A 91 -0.44 7.00 -6.66
C SER A 91 -1.52 5.94 -6.61
N TYR A 92 -2.75 6.43 -6.45
CA TYR A 92 -3.96 5.64 -6.37
C TYR A 92 -5.00 6.23 -7.30
N LYS A 93 -5.73 5.35 -7.97
CA LYS A 93 -6.96 5.69 -8.69
C LYS A 93 -8.07 4.77 -8.22
N GLY A 94 -9.14 5.35 -7.67
CA GLY A 94 -10.33 4.59 -7.30
C GLY A 94 -11.03 4.00 -8.53
N SER A 95 -11.77 2.91 -8.33
CA SER A 95 -12.65 2.38 -9.37
C SER A 95 -13.79 3.36 -9.65
N ASP A 96 -14.30 3.36 -10.88
CA ASP A 96 -15.43 4.21 -11.27
C ASP A 96 -16.69 3.87 -10.44
N ASP A 97 -17.56 4.86 -10.21
CA ASP A 97 -18.79 4.71 -9.41
C ASP A 97 -19.78 3.67 -9.96
N THR A 98 -19.59 3.24 -11.22
CA THR A 98 -20.37 2.17 -11.88
C THR A 98 -19.82 0.77 -11.62
N ALA A 99 -18.74 0.64 -10.84
CA ALA A 99 -18.18 -0.66 -10.46
C ALA A 99 -19.19 -1.49 -9.66
N ILE A 100 -19.12 -2.81 -9.82
CA ILE A 100 -20.01 -3.80 -9.18
C ILE A 100 -20.01 -3.65 -7.65
N ALA A 101 -18.90 -3.19 -7.07
CA ALA A 101 -18.78 -2.87 -5.66
C ALA A 101 -17.80 -1.72 -5.42
N ARG A 102 -17.98 -1.00 -4.30
CA ARG A 102 -17.05 0.03 -3.84
C ARG A 102 -15.68 -0.57 -3.51
N ASP A 103 -14.62 0.20 -3.74
CA ASP A 103 -13.23 -0.27 -3.58
C ASP A 103 -12.95 -0.91 -2.21
N TYR A 104 -13.42 -0.33 -1.12
CA TYR A 104 -13.16 -0.87 0.23
C TYR A 104 -13.66 -2.32 0.40
N LYS A 105 -14.77 -2.69 -0.26
CA LYS A 105 -15.33 -4.05 -0.23
C LYS A 105 -14.48 -5.05 -1.01
N LEU A 106 -13.70 -4.56 -1.98
CA LEU A 106 -12.88 -5.39 -2.87
C LEU A 106 -11.39 -5.40 -2.48
N ALA A 107 -10.97 -4.58 -1.53
CA ALA A 107 -9.56 -4.36 -1.20
C ALA A 107 -8.85 -5.61 -0.63
N GLY A 108 -9.61 -6.62 -0.17
CA GLY A 108 -9.08 -7.92 0.23
C GLY A 108 -8.76 -8.88 -0.94
N PHE A 109 -9.16 -8.57 -2.16
CA PHE A 109 -8.95 -9.40 -3.34
C PHE A 109 -7.79 -8.89 -4.19
N VAL A 110 -7.05 -9.82 -4.80
CA VAL A 110 -5.96 -9.47 -5.75
C VAL A 110 -6.56 -8.66 -6.91
N GLY A 111 -6.08 -7.44 -7.10
CA GLY A 111 -6.57 -6.52 -8.13
C GLY A 111 -7.86 -5.78 -7.76
N GLY A 112 -8.40 -5.95 -6.56
CA GLY A 112 -9.51 -5.16 -6.02
C GLY A 112 -9.05 -3.99 -5.16
N GLY A 113 -9.97 -3.08 -4.83
CA GLY A 113 -9.68 -1.91 -4.00
C GLY A 113 -8.96 -0.79 -4.74
N GLY A 114 -9.31 -0.56 -6.01
CA GLY A 114 -8.70 0.48 -6.85
C GLY A 114 -7.32 0.12 -7.39
N THR A 115 -6.76 1.02 -8.18
CA THR A 115 -5.48 0.82 -8.88
C THR A 115 -4.37 1.61 -8.22
N TRP A 116 -3.38 0.89 -7.70
CA TRP A 116 -2.15 1.48 -7.16
C TRP A 116 -1.00 1.42 -8.16
N LEU A 117 -0.30 2.54 -8.33
CA LEU A 117 0.79 2.68 -9.29
C LEU A 117 2.06 3.23 -8.61
N LEU A 118 3.21 2.76 -9.08
CA LEU A 118 4.48 3.46 -8.85
C LEU A 118 4.70 4.44 -10.01
N GLU A 119 5.19 5.63 -9.68
CA GLU A 119 5.54 6.63 -10.66
C GLU A 119 7.03 6.92 -10.59
N ALA A 120 7.78 6.58 -11.64
CA ALA A 120 9.15 7.02 -11.80
C ALA A 120 9.15 8.43 -12.38
N VAL A 121 9.60 9.41 -11.61
CA VAL A 121 9.58 10.83 -11.98
C VAL A 121 10.94 11.25 -12.53
N TYR A 122 10.91 11.82 -13.73
CA TYR A 122 12.06 12.38 -14.46
C TYR A 122 11.91 13.90 -14.58
N PRO A 123 12.93 14.64 -15.06
CA PRO A 123 12.85 16.11 -15.14
C PRO A 123 11.67 16.68 -15.97
N LYS A 124 11.17 15.93 -16.95
CA LYS A 124 10.13 16.40 -17.89
C LYS A 124 8.90 15.50 -18.00
N HIS A 125 8.93 14.33 -17.36
CA HIS A 125 7.87 13.34 -17.49
C HIS A 125 7.88 12.38 -16.31
N ARG A 126 6.89 11.49 -16.28
CA ARG A 126 6.85 10.34 -15.41
C ARG A 126 6.44 9.07 -16.17
N ASP A 127 6.90 7.94 -15.66
CA ASP A 127 6.48 6.62 -16.12
C ASP A 127 5.67 5.94 -15.01
N CYS A 128 4.52 5.38 -15.36
CA CYS A 128 3.65 4.68 -14.41
C CYS A 128 3.83 3.17 -14.53
N TRP A 129 4.00 2.51 -13.39
CA TRP A 129 4.22 1.08 -13.26
C TRP A 129 3.10 0.46 -12.43
N ALA A 130 2.48 -0.59 -12.99
CA ALA A 130 1.47 -1.38 -12.30
C ALA A 130 2.08 -2.71 -11.85
N ASN A 131 1.63 -3.19 -10.69
CA ASN A 131 2.01 -4.50 -10.18
C ASN A 131 1.09 -5.60 -10.76
N ARG A 132 1.61 -6.83 -10.81
CA ARG A 132 0.84 -8.05 -11.07
C ARG A 132 1.36 -9.13 -10.13
N TRP A 133 0.48 -9.59 -9.24
CA TRP A 133 0.76 -10.63 -8.25
C TRP A 133 0.09 -11.93 -8.67
N GLU A 134 0.86 -13.01 -8.72
CA GLU A 134 0.36 -14.33 -9.10
C GLU A 134 0.89 -15.40 -8.17
N VAL A 135 0.03 -16.34 -7.78
CA VAL A 135 0.47 -17.55 -7.09
C VAL A 135 1.04 -18.51 -8.12
N ASN A 136 2.35 -18.73 -8.10
CA ASN A 136 3.04 -19.67 -8.99
C ASN A 136 3.68 -20.85 -8.25
N ARG A 137 3.76 -20.80 -6.91
CA ARG A 137 4.37 -21.85 -6.07
C ARG A 137 3.48 -22.21 -4.87
N ARG A 138 2.23 -22.61 -5.11
CA ARG A 138 1.20 -22.80 -4.06
C ARG A 138 1.63 -23.70 -2.88
N ASN A 139 2.41 -24.74 -3.14
CA ASN A 139 2.80 -25.76 -2.15
C ASN A 139 4.30 -25.66 -1.78
N ALA A 140 4.90 -24.47 -1.85
CA ALA A 140 6.32 -24.32 -1.51
C ALA A 140 6.54 -24.37 0.00
N ASP A 141 7.50 -25.21 0.43
CA ASP A 141 7.85 -25.39 1.85
C ASP A 141 8.37 -24.09 2.49
N ASP A 142 9.00 -23.23 1.70
CA ASP A 142 9.51 -21.91 2.09
C ASP A 142 8.39 -20.84 2.21
N ARG A 143 7.14 -21.20 1.89
CA ARG A 143 5.95 -20.32 1.85
C ARG A 143 6.08 -19.14 0.87
N LYS A 144 7.09 -19.12 -0.01
CA LYS A 144 7.30 -18.08 -1.02
C LYS A 144 6.42 -18.33 -2.25
N ILE A 145 5.11 -18.18 -2.06
CA ILE A 145 4.10 -18.57 -3.03
C ILE A 145 3.87 -17.53 -4.15
N TRP A 146 4.27 -16.28 -3.92
CA TRP A 146 3.96 -15.15 -4.81
C TRP A 146 5.08 -14.83 -5.80
N SER A 147 4.72 -14.72 -7.08
CA SER A 147 5.52 -14.07 -8.10
C SER A 147 4.96 -12.67 -8.35
N VAL A 148 5.82 -11.66 -8.20
CA VAL A 148 5.45 -10.26 -8.42
C VAL A 148 6.23 -9.72 -9.60
N ASN A 149 5.52 -9.06 -10.53
CA ASN A 149 6.17 -8.25 -11.55
C ASN A 149 5.56 -6.85 -11.62
N TYR A 150 6.41 -5.87 -11.87
CA TYR A 150 6.05 -4.48 -12.06
C TYR A 150 6.24 -4.10 -13.51
N ARG A 151 5.14 -3.75 -14.18
CA ARG A 151 5.12 -3.44 -15.62
C ARG A 151 4.95 -1.96 -15.84
N ARG A 152 5.80 -1.36 -16.65
CA ARG A 152 5.55 0.01 -17.13
C ARG A 152 4.36 0.02 -18.08
N ILE A 153 3.23 0.54 -17.60
CA ILE A 153 1.96 0.59 -18.34
C ILE A 153 1.77 1.90 -19.10
N MET A 154 2.37 2.99 -18.62
CA MET A 154 2.30 4.30 -19.26
C MET A 154 3.69 4.93 -19.19
N ALA A 155 4.20 5.42 -20.33
CA ALA A 155 5.49 6.08 -20.41
C ALA A 155 5.32 7.55 -20.80
N LYS A 156 6.27 8.39 -20.38
CA LYS A 156 6.36 9.81 -20.76
C LYS A 156 5.08 10.61 -20.48
N GLN A 157 4.42 10.33 -19.37
CA GLN A 157 3.25 11.08 -18.93
C GLN A 157 3.67 12.46 -18.40
N PRO A 158 2.83 13.50 -18.52
CA PRO A 158 3.10 14.80 -17.91
C PRO A 158 3.31 14.68 -16.39
N ILE A 159 4.20 15.51 -15.86
CA ILE A 159 4.35 15.71 -14.42
C ILE A 159 3.21 16.60 -13.94
N TYR A 160 2.74 16.38 -12.71
CA TYR A 160 1.93 17.35 -11.99
C TYR A 160 2.59 17.69 -10.65
N ASP A 161 2.30 18.91 -10.20
CA ASP A 161 2.59 19.34 -8.85
C ASP A 161 1.49 18.82 -7.94
N ALA A 162 1.88 17.90 -7.05
CA ALA A 162 1.05 17.50 -5.93
C ALA A 162 1.63 18.15 -4.69
N SER A 163 0.78 18.90 -3.99
CA SER A 163 1.05 19.35 -2.62
C SER A 163 0.58 18.26 -1.66
N PHE A 164 1.41 17.94 -0.67
CA PHE A 164 1.13 16.92 0.32
C PHE A 164 1.05 17.56 1.70
N ASP A 165 -0.17 17.76 2.21
CA ASP A 165 -0.41 18.26 3.56
C ASP A 165 -0.54 17.07 4.53
N ILE A 166 0.60 16.69 5.12
CA ILE A 166 0.67 15.57 6.08
C ILE A 166 -0.20 15.85 7.32
N ARG A 167 -0.31 17.11 7.75
CA ARG A 167 -1.13 17.47 8.91
C ARG A 167 -2.61 17.23 8.59
N LYS A 168 -3.07 17.71 7.44
CA LYS A 168 -4.46 17.51 7.03
C LYS A 168 -4.79 16.03 6.86
N ALA A 169 -3.89 15.24 6.26
CA ALA A 169 -4.09 13.80 6.11
C ALA A 169 -4.12 13.07 7.46
N ALA A 170 -3.26 13.47 8.42
CA ALA A 170 -3.26 12.94 9.77
C ALA A 170 -4.55 13.25 10.53
N GLU A 171 -5.05 14.49 10.44
CA GLU A 171 -6.32 14.92 11.05
C GLU A 171 -7.51 14.14 10.49
N ASN A 172 -7.58 14.00 9.16
CA ASN A 172 -8.65 13.23 8.51
C ASN A 172 -8.64 11.75 8.95
N LEU A 173 -7.45 11.15 9.08
CA LEU A 173 -7.31 9.78 9.57
C LEU A 173 -7.74 9.66 11.03
N GLU A 174 -7.33 10.56 11.91
CA GLU A 174 -7.73 10.53 13.32
C GLU A 174 -9.25 10.69 13.47
N GLU A 175 -9.87 11.59 12.70
CA GLU A 175 -11.32 11.77 12.68
C GLU A 175 -12.05 10.50 12.24
N ALA A 176 -11.64 9.88 11.13
CA ALA A 176 -12.25 8.65 10.64
C ALA A 176 -12.16 7.53 11.69
N LEU A 177 -11.00 7.39 12.35
CA LEU A 177 -10.79 6.41 13.41
C LEU A 177 -11.66 6.67 14.65
N ILE A 178 -11.89 7.93 15.04
CA ILE A 178 -12.80 8.30 16.13
C ILE A 178 -14.21 7.81 15.83
N GLN A 179 -14.69 8.12 14.62
CA GLN A 179 -16.07 7.85 14.25
C GLN A 179 -16.33 6.34 14.15
N ILE A 180 -15.45 5.59 13.48
CA ILE A 180 -15.61 4.16 13.28
C ILE A 180 -15.38 3.34 14.57
N SER A 181 -14.44 3.74 15.43
CA SER A 181 -14.28 3.14 16.77
C SER A 181 -15.53 3.32 17.61
N SER A 182 -16.12 4.52 17.61
CA SER A 182 -17.36 4.83 18.34
C SER A 182 -18.55 4.01 17.83
N PHE A 183 -18.65 3.83 16.51
CA PHE A 183 -19.66 2.97 15.90
C PHE A 183 -19.47 1.50 16.34
N ALA A 184 -18.26 0.96 16.23
CA ALA A 184 -17.97 -0.42 16.60
C ALA A 184 -18.27 -0.72 18.07
N ARG A 185 -18.00 0.22 18.99
CA ARG A 185 -18.37 0.10 20.42
C ARG A 185 -19.87 0.01 20.64
N ARG A 186 -20.64 0.91 19.99
CA ARG A 186 -22.11 0.94 20.11
C ARG A 186 -22.77 -0.31 19.57
N GLN A 187 -22.22 -0.87 18.50
CA GLN A 187 -22.70 -2.11 17.89
C GLN A 187 -22.20 -3.38 18.63
N HIS A 188 -21.48 -3.23 19.74
CA HIS A 188 -20.94 -4.34 20.53
C HIS A 188 -20.16 -5.37 19.70
N LEU A 189 -19.40 -4.90 18.70
CA LEU A 189 -18.65 -5.73 17.75
C LEU A 189 -17.37 -6.31 18.38
N ASN A 190 -17.55 -7.14 19.41
CA ASN A 190 -16.48 -7.77 20.18
C ASN A 190 -16.51 -9.31 20.09
N ASN A 191 -17.41 -9.88 19.29
CA ASN A 191 -17.52 -11.32 19.12
C ASN A 191 -16.42 -11.82 18.17
N GLY A 192 -15.34 -12.36 18.72
CA GLY A 192 -14.20 -12.94 17.98
C GLY A 192 -13.09 -11.95 17.63
N ILE A 193 -13.43 -10.75 17.15
CA ILE A 193 -12.47 -9.67 16.85
C ILE A 193 -12.92 -8.40 17.57
N ALA A 194 -12.04 -7.78 18.35
CA ALA A 194 -12.30 -6.53 19.07
C ALA A 194 -12.10 -5.32 18.14
N TRP A 195 -13.02 -5.10 17.19
CA TRP A 195 -12.89 -4.07 16.15
C TRP A 195 -12.65 -2.66 16.69
N ALA A 196 -13.41 -2.27 17.73
CA ALA A 196 -13.20 -0.99 18.40
C ALA A 196 -11.78 -0.81 18.95
N GLY A 197 -11.17 -1.92 19.40
CA GLY A 197 -9.81 -1.98 19.90
C GLY A 197 -8.77 -1.78 18.80
N ILE A 198 -8.98 -2.33 17.60
CA ILE A 198 -8.09 -2.12 16.44
C ILE A 198 -8.04 -0.63 16.09
N PHE A 199 -9.20 0.02 15.97
CA PHE A 199 -9.25 1.45 15.63
C PHE A 199 -8.68 2.33 16.75
N GLU A 200 -8.93 2.00 18.01
CA GLU A 200 -8.33 2.73 19.13
C GLU A 200 -6.81 2.56 19.16
N GLN A 201 -6.31 1.35 18.90
CA GLN A 201 -4.88 1.08 18.83
C GLN A 201 -4.20 1.90 17.71
N ALA A 202 -4.81 1.97 16.52
CA ALA A 202 -4.32 2.84 15.45
C ALA A 202 -4.28 4.32 15.89
N ARG A 203 -5.31 4.82 16.60
CA ARG A 203 -5.31 6.18 17.16
C ARG A 203 -4.21 6.40 18.19
N GLN A 204 -3.94 5.41 19.04
CA GLN A 204 -2.87 5.53 20.04
C GLN A 204 -1.50 5.66 19.38
N ILE A 205 -1.26 5.08 18.21
CA ILE A 205 0.00 5.28 17.44
C ILE A 205 0.21 6.77 17.11
N MET A 206 -0.85 7.50 16.75
CA MET A 206 -0.77 8.93 16.48
C MET A 206 -0.37 9.76 17.71
N ARG A 207 -0.86 9.34 18.88
CA ARG A 207 -0.73 10.07 20.15
C ARG A 207 0.57 9.74 20.90
N ASN A 208 1.02 8.50 20.82
CA ASN A 208 2.21 8.04 21.52
C ASN A 208 3.47 8.78 21.07
N GLN A 209 4.40 9.04 21.97
CA GLN A 209 5.65 9.73 21.63
C GLN A 209 6.62 8.82 20.86
N THR A 210 6.52 7.51 21.04
CA THR A 210 7.40 6.50 20.42
C THR A 210 6.64 5.62 19.44
N LEU A 211 7.31 5.26 18.34
CA LEU A 211 6.81 4.27 17.38
C LEU A 211 6.78 2.89 18.04
N ARG A 212 5.76 2.09 17.72
CA ARG A 212 5.61 0.77 18.32
C ARG A 212 6.54 -0.26 17.66
N SER A 213 7.04 -1.19 18.47
CA SER A 213 7.91 -2.29 18.07
C SER A 213 7.16 -3.61 17.82
N ASP A 214 5.82 -3.60 17.77
CA ASP A 214 4.98 -4.79 17.59
C ASP A 214 4.27 -4.85 16.23
N TYR A 215 4.43 -3.84 15.38
CA TYR A 215 3.92 -3.87 14.01
C TYR A 215 4.74 -4.84 13.14
N PHE A 216 4.11 -5.60 12.24
CA PHE A 216 4.79 -6.63 11.45
C PHE A 216 5.82 -6.04 10.47
N HIS A 217 5.46 -4.98 9.73
CA HIS A 217 6.34 -4.30 8.79
C HIS A 217 7.08 -3.13 9.46
N GLN A 218 7.96 -3.38 10.42
CA GLN A 218 8.73 -2.31 11.08
C GLN A 218 9.70 -1.58 10.15
N ASP A 219 10.08 -2.28 9.09
CA ASP A 219 10.92 -1.85 7.97
C ASP A 219 10.09 -1.38 6.76
N LEU A 220 8.82 -0.98 6.97
CA LEU A 220 7.96 -0.49 5.90
C LEU A 220 8.54 0.75 5.19
N ILE A 221 9.21 1.62 5.94
CA ILE A 221 9.82 2.86 5.45
C ILE A 221 11.22 3.08 6.01
N VAL A 222 12.02 3.89 5.32
CA VAL A 222 13.29 4.40 5.84
C VAL A 222 13.01 5.53 6.85
N ASN A 223 12.85 5.19 8.14
CA ASN A 223 12.36 6.10 9.18
C ASN A 223 13.02 7.49 9.22
N LYS A 224 14.35 7.57 9.04
CA LYS A 224 15.10 8.84 9.07
C LYS A 224 14.66 9.86 7.99
N ASN A 225 13.97 9.41 6.94
CA ASN A 225 13.54 10.24 5.82
C ASN A 225 12.19 10.92 6.05
N TYR A 226 11.44 10.50 7.07
CA TYR A 226 10.10 10.98 7.33
C TYR A 226 10.04 11.70 8.67
N SER A 227 9.27 12.79 8.75
CA SER A 227 9.01 13.44 10.04
C SER A 227 8.32 12.47 11.01
N LEU A 228 8.43 12.72 12.32
CA LEU A 228 7.75 11.89 13.31
C LEU A 228 6.22 11.82 13.07
N LEU A 229 5.60 12.92 12.65
CA LEU A 229 4.19 12.94 12.28
C LEU A 229 3.91 12.00 11.10
N ALA A 230 4.73 12.06 10.05
CA ALA A 230 4.58 11.19 8.89
C ALA A 230 4.74 9.70 9.24
N GLN A 231 5.76 9.36 10.04
CA GLN A 231 5.97 8.00 10.54
C GLN A 231 4.74 7.49 11.31
N LYS A 232 4.23 8.28 12.27
CA LYS A 232 3.02 7.92 13.04
C LYS A 232 1.80 7.74 12.14
N THR A 233 1.59 8.65 11.19
CA THR A 233 0.46 8.62 10.26
C THR A 233 0.47 7.34 9.43
N ILE A 234 1.60 6.93 8.86
CA ILE A 234 1.64 5.71 8.04
C ILE A 234 1.45 4.44 8.89
N PHE A 235 2.06 4.36 10.08
CA PHE A 235 1.88 3.19 10.95
C PHE A 235 0.48 3.10 11.55
N SER A 236 -0.16 4.25 11.83
CA SER A 236 -1.58 4.32 12.20
C SER A 236 -2.46 3.82 11.06
N ALA A 237 -2.26 4.34 9.84
CA ALA A 237 -3.02 3.93 8.66
C ALA A 237 -2.87 2.43 8.38
N ALA A 238 -1.65 1.90 8.52
CA ALA A 238 -1.37 0.50 8.28
C ALA A 238 -1.89 -0.44 9.38
N SER A 239 -2.03 0.06 10.62
CA SER A 239 -2.67 -0.67 11.73
C SER A 239 -4.20 -0.58 11.70
N ALA A 240 -4.75 0.41 11.00
CA ALA A 240 -6.19 0.59 10.80
C ALA A 240 -6.73 -0.17 9.59
N TRP A 241 -5.87 -0.86 8.83
CA TRP A 241 -6.28 -1.58 7.64
C TRP A 241 -7.06 -2.84 8.00
N VAL A 242 -8.38 -2.77 7.87
CA VAL A 242 -9.30 -3.87 8.19
C VAL A 242 -10.03 -4.42 6.95
N PHE A 243 -9.63 -3.96 5.76
CA PHE A 243 -10.26 -4.29 4.50
C PHE A 243 -9.59 -5.53 3.90
N GLY A 244 -10.17 -6.70 4.20
CA GLY A 244 -9.60 -8.01 3.89
C GLY A 244 -10.60 -8.94 3.19
N GLY A 245 -10.26 -10.23 3.19
CA GLY A 245 -11.12 -11.29 2.69
C GLY A 245 -12.05 -11.82 3.79
N MET A 246 -12.30 -13.14 3.77
CA MET A 246 -13.17 -13.80 4.77
C MET A 246 -12.72 -13.54 6.22
N GLY A 247 -13.67 -13.11 7.05
CA GLY A 247 -13.48 -12.78 8.47
C GLY A 247 -13.04 -11.33 8.72
N SER A 248 -12.90 -10.51 7.67
CA SER A 248 -12.50 -9.11 7.80
C SER A 248 -13.68 -8.20 8.15
N TRP A 249 -13.40 -6.90 8.32
CA TRP A 249 -14.42 -5.89 8.57
C TRP A 249 -15.49 -5.88 7.46
N ASN A 250 -15.11 -6.19 6.23
CA ASN A 250 -15.99 -6.20 5.05
C ASN A 250 -17.13 -7.22 5.14
N ASP A 251 -16.99 -8.26 5.97
CA ASP A 251 -18.00 -9.33 6.11
C ASP A 251 -19.11 -8.98 7.11
N LEU A 252 -19.00 -7.83 7.78
CA LEU A 252 -20.03 -7.38 8.71
C LEU A 252 -21.29 -6.93 7.96
N GLY A 253 -22.44 -7.27 8.55
CA GLY A 253 -23.76 -6.83 8.10
C GLY A 253 -24.67 -6.55 9.29
N PHE A 254 -25.62 -5.63 9.11
CA PHE A 254 -26.51 -5.16 10.16
C PHE A 254 -27.97 -5.28 9.70
N GLU A 255 -28.85 -5.77 10.58
CA GLU A 255 -30.29 -5.91 10.27
C GLU A 255 -30.99 -4.56 10.09
N SER A 256 -30.57 -3.57 10.89
CA SER A 256 -31.05 -2.19 10.81
C SER A 256 -30.47 -1.51 9.58
N GLU A 257 -31.34 -1.09 8.66
CA GLU A 257 -30.94 -0.35 7.45
C GLU A 257 -30.12 0.91 7.80
N LYS A 258 -30.52 1.61 8.86
CA LYS A 258 -29.79 2.79 9.35
C LYS A 258 -28.36 2.45 9.78
N ASP A 259 -28.18 1.33 10.49
CA ASP A 259 -26.86 0.91 10.95
C ASP A 259 -26.02 0.36 9.81
N GLN A 260 -26.64 -0.34 8.84
CA GLN A 260 -25.99 -0.77 7.62
C GLN A 260 -25.46 0.41 6.81
N LEU A 261 -26.30 1.44 6.56
CA LEU A 261 -25.89 2.65 5.84
C LEU A 261 -24.76 3.38 6.57
N ARG A 262 -24.84 3.48 7.91
CA ARG A 262 -23.79 4.12 8.70
C ARG A 262 -22.49 3.32 8.69
N TYR A 263 -22.56 2.00 8.74
CA TYR A 263 -21.41 1.12 8.59
C TYR A 263 -20.72 1.33 7.23
N GLU A 264 -21.48 1.34 6.13
CA GLU A 264 -20.92 1.51 4.79
C GLU A 264 -20.29 2.89 4.57
N ASP A 265 -20.91 3.93 5.10
CA ASP A 265 -20.41 5.31 5.07
C ASP A 265 -19.08 5.42 5.84
N LEU A 266 -19.04 4.94 7.09
CA LEU A 266 -17.84 4.98 7.92
C LEU A 266 -16.71 4.13 7.34
N SER A 267 -17.03 2.98 6.75
CA SER A 267 -16.06 2.10 6.09
C SER A 267 -15.41 2.81 4.89
N ALA A 268 -16.22 3.47 4.06
CA ALA A 268 -15.72 4.23 2.92
C ALA A 268 -14.87 5.43 3.37
N GLN A 269 -15.27 6.14 4.43
CA GLN A 269 -14.50 7.24 5.00
C GLN A 269 -13.14 6.78 5.55
N LEU A 270 -13.11 5.70 6.32
CA LEU A 270 -11.85 5.13 6.83
C LEU A 270 -10.94 4.70 5.67
N TYR A 271 -11.48 3.99 4.68
CA TYR A 271 -10.73 3.54 3.51
C TYR A 271 -10.06 4.71 2.78
N LYS A 272 -10.86 5.76 2.50
CA LYS A 272 -10.36 6.99 1.86
C LYS A 272 -9.29 7.67 2.70
N ALA A 273 -9.50 7.83 4.01
CA ALA A 273 -8.54 8.48 4.89
C ALA A 273 -7.21 7.71 4.98
N ILE A 274 -7.25 6.38 5.00
CA ILE A 274 -6.06 5.52 4.98
C ILE A 274 -5.28 5.70 3.66
N ILE A 275 -5.98 5.73 2.52
CA ILE A 275 -5.35 5.94 1.21
C ILE A 275 -4.69 7.31 1.13
N GLU A 276 -5.43 8.36 1.50
CA GLU A 276 -4.93 9.74 1.51
C GLU A 276 -3.70 9.88 2.40
N ALA A 277 -3.76 9.33 3.62
CA ALA A 277 -2.63 9.29 4.55
C ALA A 277 -1.42 8.58 3.96
N THR A 278 -1.63 7.43 3.33
CA THR A 278 -0.57 6.62 2.72
C THR A 278 0.12 7.38 1.59
N ILE A 279 -0.63 7.91 0.63
CA ILE A 279 -0.08 8.66 -0.52
C ILE A 279 0.64 9.92 -0.05
N THR A 280 0.02 10.68 0.85
CA THR A 280 0.56 11.96 1.34
C THR A 280 1.87 11.75 2.08
N VAL A 281 1.93 10.77 2.98
CA VAL A 281 3.16 10.46 3.73
C VAL A 281 4.25 9.97 2.81
N ILE A 282 3.97 8.97 1.97
CA ILE A 282 5.03 8.32 1.18
C ILE A 282 5.62 9.25 0.14
N ASN A 283 4.84 10.19 -0.38
CA ASN A 283 5.31 11.17 -1.35
C ASN A 283 5.90 12.45 -0.72
N SER A 284 5.98 12.56 0.61
CA SER A 284 6.52 13.75 1.28
C SER A 284 8.05 13.82 1.32
N TYR A 285 8.74 12.75 0.93
CA TYR A 285 10.20 12.66 0.82
C TYR A 285 10.58 12.42 -0.65
#